data_AF-A0AAE1CGJ5-F1
#
_entry.id   AF-A0AAE1CGJ5-F1
#
_cell.length_a   1.000
_cell.length_b   1.000
_cell.length_c   1.000
_cell.angle_alpha   90.00
_cell.angle_beta   90.00
_cell.angle_gamma   90.00
#
_symmetry.space_group_name_H-M   'P 1'
#
loop_
_entity.id
_entity.type
_entity.pdbx_description
1 polymer ?
#
loop_
_entity_poly.entity_id
_entity_poly.type
_entity_poly.pdbx_seq_one_letter_code
_entity_poly.pdbx_strand_id
1 'polypeptide(L)'
;MRGSIIVSLACSALIAHAADQKLLGHLVSSGSNSRDQLKSCEETYGPGSMQCGDEESRTSCYNPSIGQTCCKADNSYCGAGKYCAPVAGYCCNNDEDIATCARVAGFERPHYHS
;
A
#
# COMPACT_ATOMS: atom_id res chain seq x y z
N MET A 1 -32.62 -58.26 -17.11
CA MET A 1 -32.40 -57.40 -18.29
C MET A 1 -31.35 -56.38 -17.93
N ARG A 2 -30.38 -56.16 -18.84
CA ARG A 2 -29.34 -55.11 -18.83
C ARG A 2 -28.21 -55.35 -17.82
N GLY A 3 -26.94 -55.49 -18.19
CA GLY A 3 -26.28 -55.36 -19.49
C GLY A 3 -24.81 -55.04 -19.20
N SER A 4 -23.92 -55.97 -19.53
CA SER A 4 -22.47 -55.71 -19.53
C SER A 4 -22.13 -54.81 -20.71
N ILE A 5 -21.50 -53.67 -20.47
CA ILE A 5 -20.77 -52.94 -21.51
C ILE A 5 -19.34 -52.74 -21.01
N ILE A 6 -18.44 -53.49 -21.60
CA ILE A 6 -17.01 -53.28 -21.60
C ILE A 6 -16.76 -52.17 -22.61
N VAL A 7 -16.17 -51.04 -22.18
CA VAL A 7 -15.47 -50.13 -23.09
C VAL A 7 -14.03 -50.05 -22.60
N SER A 8 -13.23 -50.95 -23.15
CA SER A 8 -11.81 -50.75 -23.38
C SER A 8 -11.62 -49.56 -24.33
N LEU A 9 -10.56 -48.77 -24.14
CA LEU A 9 -9.51 -48.47 -25.14
C LEU A 9 -8.76 -47.18 -24.77
N ALA A 10 -7.59 -47.40 -24.18
CA ALA A 10 -6.29 -46.84 -24.58
C ALA A 10 -6.23 -45.52 -25.38
N CYS A 11 -5.50 -44.58 -24.77
CA CYS A 11 -4.23 -44.03 -25.27
C CYS A 11 -4.23 -43.00 -26.41
N SER A 12 -3.47 -41.92 -26.11
CA SER A 12 -2.79 -41.00 -27.03
C SER A 12 -3.56 -39.78 -27.54
N ALA A 13 -3.22 -38.61 -26.99
CA ALA A 13 -2.56 -37.57 -27.77
C ALA A 13 -1.97 -36.49 -26.83
N LEU A 14 -0.64 -36.38 -26.85
CA LEU A 14 0.07 -35.21 -26.35
C LEU A 14 -0.35 -34.00 -27.19
N ILE A 15 -0.72 -32.88 -26.55
CA ILE A 15 -0.60 -31.58 -27.18
C ILE A 15 0.47 -30.81 -26.41
N ALA A 16 1.68 -30.88 -26.96
CA ALA A 16 2.75 -29.96 -26.66
C ALA A 16 2.33 -28.56 -27.13
N HIS A 17 2.18 -27.61 -26.21
CA HIS A 17 2.09 -26.20 -26.56
C HIS A 17 3.53 -25.65 -26.63
N ALA A 18 4.14 -25.77 -27.80
CA ALA A 18 5.31 -24.99 -28.16
C ALA A 18 4.84 -23.66 -28.75
N ALA A 19 5.05 -22.55 -28.05
CA ALA A 19 4.97 -21.22 -28.61
C ALA A 19 6.39 -20.63 -28.62
N ASP A 20 7.03 -20.72 -29.78
CA ASP A 20 8.23 -19.99 -30.15
C ASP A 20 7.80 -18.71 -30.89
N GLN A 21 8.11 -17.54 -30.33
CA GLN A 21 8.21 -16.29 -31.10
C GLN A 21 9.39 -15.46 -30.60
N LYS A 22 10.57 -15.78 -31.16
CA LYS A 22 11.57 -14.88 -31.76
C LYS A 22 11.34 -13.38 -31.47
N LEU A 23 12.04 -12.80 -30.50
CA LEU A 23 13.40 -12.23 -30.58
C LEU A 23 13.52 -10.92 -31.42
N LEU A 24 13.66 -9.82 -30.67
CA LEU A 24 14.29 -8.51 -30.96
C LEU A 24 13.60 -7.61 -32.01
N GLY A 25 13.31 -6.34 -31.74
CA GLY A 25 13.62 -5.46 -30.63
C GLY A 25 13.51 -4.04 -31.15
N HIS A 26 12.76 -3.17 -30.47
CA HIS A 26 12.98 -1.73 -30.54
C HIS A 26 13.05 -1.20 -29.11
N LEU A 27 14.29 -0.86 -28.79
CA LEU A 27 14.79 -0.19 -27.62
C LEU A 27 14.00 1.11 -27.39
N VAL A 28 13.22 1.17 -26.33
CA VAL A 28 13.06 2.42 -25.57
C VAL A 28 13.52 2.14 -24.16
N SER A 29 14.67 2.73 -23.88
CA SER A 29 15.37 2.78 -22.62
C SER A 29 14.53 3.43 -21.52
N SER A 30 14.27 2.68 -20.46
CA SER A 30 14.25 3.11 -19.04
C SER A 30 14.08 1.81 -18.26
N GLY A 31 15.15 1.18 -17.80
CA GLY A 31 15.84 1.64 -16.60
C GLY A 31 15.22 0.93 -15.40
N SER A 32 15.92 -0.09 -14.92
CA SER A 32 15.90 -0.55 -13.52
C SER A 32 14.70 -1.37 -13.03
N ASN A 33 14.89 -2.70 -13.07
CA ASN A 33 14.88 -3.60 -11.90
C ASN A 33 13.90 -3.32 -10.73
N SER A 34 13.17 -4.36 -10.34
CA SER A 34 12.53 -4.59 -9.02
C SER A 34 11.10 -4.06 -8.81
N ARG A 35 10.26 -4.97 -8.28
CA ARG A 35 9.12 -4.79 -7.36
C ARG A 35 7.82 -5.38 -7.91
N ASP A 36 7.35 -6.42 -7.22
CA ASP A 36 5.93 -6.66 -6.97
C ASP A 36 5.12 -5.38 -7.13
N GLN A 37 4.14 -5.39 -8.02
CA GLN A 37 3.22 -4.28 -8.25
C GLN A 37 2.43 -3.99 -6.99
N LEU A 38 3.00 -3.25 -6.04
CA LEU A 38 2.23 -2.53 -5.04
C LEU A 38 1.36 -1.56 -5.84
N LYS A 39 0.06 -1.85 -5.93
CA LYS A 39 -0.91 -0.93 -6.53
C LYS A 39 -0.73 0.45 -5.91
N SER A 40 -0.79 1.48 -6.74
CA SER A 40 -0.66 2.86 -6.28
C SER A 40 -1.77 3.17 -5.26
N CYS A 41 -1.53 4.14 -4.36
CA CYS A 41 -2.56 4.57 -3.41
C CYS A 41 -3.84 5.02 -4.10
N GLU A 42 -3.74 5.71 -5.25
CA GLU A 42 -4.90 6.12 -6.04
C GLU A 42 -5.70 4.92 -6.59
N GLU A 43 -5.02 3.85 -7.00
CA GLU A 43 -5.66 2.63 -7.50
C GLU A 43 -6.37 1.84 -6.40
N THR A 44 -5.88 1.95 -5.16
CA THR A 44 -6.39 1.18 -4.02
C THR A 44 -7.48 1.92 -3.25
N TYR A 45 -7.32 3.24 -3.06
CA TYR A 45 -8.17 4.07 -2.20
C TYR A 45 -8.94 5.16 -2.96
N GLY A 46 -8.67 5.33 -4.26
CA GLY A 46 -9.37 6.28 -5.13
C GLY A 46 -8.60 7.59 -5.35
N PRO A 47 -9.14 8.47 -6.22
CA PRO A 47 -8.44 9.66 -6.70
C PRO A 47 -8.03 10.60 -5.56
N GLY A 48 -6.81 11.14 -5.65
CA GLY A 48 -6.23 12.02 -4.64
C GLY A 48 -5.62 11.28 -3.44
N SER A 49 -5.65 9.95 -3.42
CA SER A 49 -4.95 9.15 -2.41
C SER A 49 -3.48 8.99 -2.79
N MET A 50 -2.58 9.47 -1.94
CA MET A 50 -1.15 9.47 -2.18
C MET A 50 -0.40 8.75 -1.05
N GLN A 51 0.85 8.38 -1.33
CA GLN A 51 1.73 7.68 -0.40
C GLN A 51 2.17 8.62 0.73
N CYS A 52 2.03 8.14 1.98
CA CYS A 52 2.57 8.76 3.17
C CYS A 52 3.76 7.95 3.69
N GLY A 53 4.87 8.65 3.92
CA GLY A 53 6.12 8.08 4.40
C GLY A 53 7.14 7.82 3.31
N ASP A 54 8.31 7.34 3.73
CA ASP A 54 9.43 7.05 2.85
C ASP A 54 9.27 5.70 2.13
N GLU A 55 9.89 5.56 0.95
CA GLU A 55 9.78 4.37 0.08
C GLU A 55 10.21 3.04 0.73
N GLU A 56 10.94 3.10 1.84
CA GLU A 56 11.45 1.93 2.57
C GLU A 56 10.48 1.42 3.65
N SER A 57 9.63 2.31 4.17
CA SER A 57 8.68 1.98 5.24
C SER A 57 7.32 1.65 4.64
N ARG A 58 6.74 0.50 5.04
CA ARG A 58 5.40 0.05 4.63
C ARG A 58 4.42 1.22 4.62
N THR A 59 4.08 1.62 3.40
CA THR A 59 3.42 2.88 3.08
C THR A 59 1.96 2.88 3.52
N SER A 60 1.58 3.91 4.28
CA SER A 60 0.16 4.24 4.45
C SER A 60 -0.28 5.14 3.31
N CYS A 61 -1.52 4.98 2.85
CA CYS A 61 -2.12 5.88 1.88
C CYS A 61 -2.98 6.92 2.61
N TYR A 62 -2.87 8.18 2.20
CA TYR A 62 -3.68 9.27 2.74
C TYR A 62 -4.21 10.14 1.60
N ASN A 63 -5.32 10.82 1.82
CA ASN A 63 -5.93 11.68 0.83
C ASN A 63 -6.14 13.11 1.40
N PRO A 64 -5.27 14.07 1.04
CA PRO A 64 -5.40 15.44 1.52
C PRO A 64 -6.67 16.13 1.00
N SER A 65 -7.25 15.65 -0.11
CA SER A 65 -8.47 16.22 -0.70
C SER A 65 -9.70 16.03 0.20
N ILE A 66 -9.68 15.02 1.08
CA ILE A 66 -10.72 14.78 2.10
C ILE A 66 -10.26 15.22 3.50
N GLY A 67 -9.18 16.00 3.59
CA GLY A 67 -8.65 16.55 4.84
C GLY A 67 -7.76 15.61 5.65
N GLN A 68 -7.33 14.47 5.10
CA GLN A 68 -6.35 13.62 5.81
C GLN A 68 -4.96 14.26 5.78
N THR A 69 -4.19 14.05 6.85
CA THR A 69 -2.84 14.60 7.02
C THR A 69 -1.82 13.47 7.13
N CYS A 70 -0.73 13.52 6.36
CA CYS A 70 0.35 12.53 6.46
C CYS A 70 1.29 12.83 7.64
N CYS A 71 1.54 11.82 8.48
CA CYS A 71 2.40 11.88 9.65
C CYS A 71 3.74 11.21 9.35
N LYS A 72 4.74 12.06 9.09
CA LYS A 72 6.11 11.60 8.78
C LYS A 72 6.81 10.88 9.94
N ALA A 73 6.38 11.14 11.18
CA ALA A 73 7.00 10.54 12.36
C ALA A 73 6.82 9.01 12.43
N ASP A 74 5.73 8.50 11.87
CA ASP A 74 5.35 7.09 11.94
C ASP A 74 4.82 6.52 10.61
N ASN A 75 4.93 7.28 9.52
CA ASN A 75 4.44 6.90 8.19
C ASN A 75 2.95 6.52 8.18
N SER A 76 2.17 7.12 9.07
CA SER A 76 0.71 6.97 9.19
C SER A 76 -0.01 8.24 8.75
N TYR A 77 -1.33 8.28 8.86
CA TYR A 77 -2.12 9.46 8.56
C TYR A 77 -3.14 9.77 9.66
N CYS A 78 -3.43 11.05 9.80
CA CYS A 78 -4.55 11.54 10.59
C CYS A 78 -5.77 11.79 9.71
N GLY A 79 -6.96 11.54 10.27
CA GLY A 79 -8.23 11.84 9.63
C GLY A 79 -8.49 13.34 9.45
N ALA A 80 -9.59 13.66 8.76
CA ALA A 80 -10.06 15.03 8.61
C ALA A 80 -10.21 15.76 9.95
N GLY A 81 -9.80 17.04 9.99
CA GLY A 81 -9.87 17.86 11.20
C GLY A 81 -8.80 17.53 12.26
N LYS A 82 -7.81 16.72 11.90
CA LYS A 82 -6.71 16.34 12.79
C LYS A 82 -5.35 16.65 12.18
N TYR A 83 -4.40 16.97 13.06
CA TYR A 83 -2.99 17.15 12.72
C TYR A 83 -2.12 16.10 13.42
N CYS A 84 -0.95 15.87 12.86
CA CYS A 84 0.02 14.93 13.41
C CYS A 84 0.67 15.53 14.66
N ALA A 85 0.57 14.82 15.78
CA ALA A 85 1.28 15.20 16.99
C ALA A 85 2.80 15.22 16.74
N PRO A 86 3.59 15.97 17.53
CA PRO A 86 5.05 15.92 17.47
C PRO A 86 5.61 14.55 17.85
N VAL A 87 4.78 13.65 18.38
CA VAL A 87 5.15 12.26 18.70
C VAL A 87 4.45 11.32 17.72
N ALA A 88 5.22 10.34 17.24
CA ALA A 88 4.79 9.27 16.36
C ALA A 88 3.52 8.56 16.86
N GLY A 89 2.56 8.33 15.97
CA GLY A 89 1.40 7.48 16.21
C GLY A 89 0.21 8.18 16.89
N TYR A 90 0.24 9.52 16.99
CA TYR A 90 -0.85 10.27 17.62
C TYR A 90 -1.39 11.40 16.74
N CYS A 91 -2.73 11.53 16.73
CA CYS A 91 -3.46 12.54 15.96
C CYS A 91 -4.23 13.47 16.88
N CYS A 92 -3.81 14.73 16.92
CA CYS A 92 -4.49 15.77 17.68
C CYS A 92 -5.62 16.39 16.86
N ASN A 93 -6.69 16.84 17.51
CA ASN A 93 -7.72 17.62 16.83
C ASN A 93 -7.21 19.04 16.54
N ASN A 94 -7.57 19.62 15.41
CA ASN A 94 -7.16 20.99 15.06
C ASN A 94 -7.67 22.05 16.06
N ASP A 95 -8.77 21.76 16.75
CA ASP A 95 -9.37 22.63 17.77
C ASP A 95 -8.82 22.38 19.19
N GLU A 96 -7.87 21.46 19.36
CA GLU A 96 -7.26 21.15 20.65
C GLU A 96 -5.85 21.76 20.76
N ASP A 97 -5.50 22.25 21.95
CA ASP A 97 -4.15 22.74 22.23
C ASP A 97 -3.13 21.58 22.31
N ILE A 98 -1.92 21.82 21.81
CA ILE A 98 -0.84 20.82 21.75
C ILE A 98 -0.53 20.24 23.14
N ALA A 99 -0.58 21.03 24.22
CA ALA A 99 -0.31 20.53 25.57
C ALA A 99 -1.44 19.61 26.06
N THR A 100 -2.69 19.90 25.69
CA THR A 100 -3.83 19.03 25.99
C THR A 100 -3.69 17.71 25.24
N CYS A 101 -3.42 17.78 23.93
CA CYS A 101 -3.19 16.60 23.11
C CYS A 101 -2.03 15.75 23.64
N ALA A 102 -0.88 16.36 23.94
CA ALA A 102 0.30 15.67 24.46
C ALA A 102 0.01 14.95 25.79
N ARG A 103 -0.76 15.58 26.68
CA ARG A 103 -1.19 14.96 27.94
C ARG A 103 -2.08 13.73 27.71
N VAL A 104 -3.06 13.81 26.81
CA VAL A 104 -3.94 12.67 26.49
C VAL A 104 -3.16 11.57 25.77
N ALA A 105 -2.17 11.94 24.96
CA ALA A 105 -1.26 11.02 24.29
C ALA A 105 -0.24 10.36 25.24
N GLY A 106 -0.15 10.82 26.50
CA GLY A 106 0.76 10.26 27.50
C GLY A 106 2.21 10.75 27.37
N PHE A 107 2.45 11.86 26.66
CA PHE A 107 3.76 12.49 26.55
C PHE A 107 3.80 13.76 27.39
N GLU A 108 4.39 13.68 28.59
CA GLU A 108 4.84 14.88 29.29
C GLU A 108 5.96 15.53 28.47
N ARG A 109 5.81 16.81 28.10
CA ARG A 109 6.96 17.55 27.56
C ARG A 109 8.07 17.44 28.60
N PRO A 110 9.30 17.05 28.25
CA PRO A 110 10.40 17.21 29.18
C PRO A 110 10.40 18.68 29.57
N HIS A 111 10.19 18.95 30.86
CA HIS A 111 10.32 20.29 31.41
C HIS A 111 11.71 20.77 30.99
N TYR A 112 11.76 21.73 30.07
CA TYR A 112 12.99 22.43 29.74
C TYR A 112 13.31 23.28 30.97
N HIS A 113 14.03 22.69 31.92
CA HIS A 113 14.60 23.42 33.03
C HIS A 113 15.71 24.28 32.43
N SER A 114 15.39 25.56 32.24
CA SER A 114 16.31 26.58 31.76
C SER A 114 17.34 26.94 32.82
#